data_AF-A0AAU8F3B1-F1
#
_entry.id   AF-A0AAU8F3B1-F1
#
_cell.length_a   1.000
_cell.length_b   1.000
_cell.length_c   1.000
_cell.angle_alpha   90.00
_cell.angle_beta   90.00
_cell.angle_gamma   90.00
#
_symmetry.space_group_name_H-M   'P 1'
#
loop_
_entity.id
_entity.type
_entity.pdbx_description
1 polymer ?
#
loop_
_entity_poly.entity_id
_entity_poly.type
_entity_poly.pdbx_seq_one_letter_code
_entity_poly.pdbx_strand_id
1 'polypeptide(L)'
;MNMPKRYSEMTPHELREEIGVLKEQAIKAEQLGIVNEFDVLMRKMAMARAYMTDINKFHIGETYELVEEPGILFEITYFNGVFAWGHKQNDNEEIGIPISLLQEK
;
A
#
# COMPACT_ATOMS: atom_id res chain seq x y z
N MET A 1 -17.02 19.28 14.32
CA MET A 1 -15.79 18.82 13.64
C MET A 1 -16.20 17.65 12.76
N ASN A 2 -16.01 17.74 11.45
CA ASN A 2 -16.31 16.62 10.55
C ASN A 2 -15.08 15.70 10.56
N MET A 3 -15.22 14.46 11.06
CA MET A 3 -14.13 13.48 10.95
C MET A 3 -14.00 13.08 9.47
N PRO A 4 -12.79 13.07 8.89
CA PRO A 4 -12.60 12.52 7.56
C PRO A 4 -13.03 11.05 7.55
N LYS A 5 -13.70 10.63 6.46
CA LYS A 5 -14.10 9.23 6.27
C LYS A 5 -12.86 8.33 6.28
N ARG A 6 -12.97 7.14 6.86
CA ARG A 6 -11.90 6.12 6.74
C ARG A 6 -11.91 5.55 5.32
N TYR A 7 -10.76 5.11 4.81
CA TYR A 7 -10.68 4.51 3.47
C TYR A 7 -11.60 3.29 3.31
N SER A 8 -11.81 2.51 4.38
CA SER A 8 -12.76 1.39 4.41
C SER A 8 -14.23 1.79 4.20
N GLU A 9 -14.56 3.07 4.37
CA GLU A 9 -15.91 3.64 4.25
C GLU A 9 -16.09 4.43 2.95
N MET A 10 -15.02 4.58 2.17
CA MET A 10 -15.03 5.32 0.91
C MET A 10 -15.48 4.42 -0.24
N THR A 11 -16.26 4.99 -1.15
CA THR A 11 -16.56 4.37 -2.44
C THR A 11 -15.31 4.33 -3.33
N PRO A 12 -15.29 3.47 -4.37
CA PRO A 12 -14.19 3.47 -5.34
C PRO A 12 -13.95 4.82 -6.03
N HIS A 13 -14.98 5.65 -6.16
CA HIS A 13 -14.84 7.00 -6.70
C HIS A 13 -14.13 7.92 -5.71
N GLU A 14 -14.57 7.95 -4.45
CA GLU A 14 -13.94 8.74 -3.38
C GLU A 14 -12.48 8.31 -3.16
N LEU A 15 -12.17 7.02 -3.21
CA LEU A 15 -10.78 6.52 -3.11
C LEU A 15 -9.91 7.04 -4.26
N ARG A 16 -10.44 7.10 -5.49
CA ARG A 16 -9.70 7.67 -6.63
C ARG A 16 -9.42 9.16 -6.47
N GLU A 17 -10.41 9.91 -5.98
CA GLU A 17 -10.25 11.34 -5.71
C GLU A 17 -9.20 11.58 -4.62
N GLU A 18 -9.28 10.83 -3.52
CA GLU A 18 -8.31 10.88 -2.43
C GLU A 18 -6.89 10.56 -2.90
N ILE A 19 -6.71 9.50 -3.69
CA ILE A 19 -5.41 9.16 -4.29
C ILE A 19 -4.90 10.30 -5.18
N GLY A 20 -5.77 10.97 -5.94
CA GLY A 20 -5.41 12.13 -6.75
C GLY A 20 -4.86 13.28 -5.90
N VAL A 21 -5.57 13.64 -4.83
CA VAL A 21 -5.16 14.69 -3.88
C VAL A 21 -3.81 14.35 -3.23
N LEU A 22 -3.64 13.11 -2.74
CA LEU A 22 -2.39 12.66 -2.13
C LEU A 22 -1.23 12.69 -3.12
N LYS A 23 -1.47 12.33 -4.38
CA LYS A 23 -0.46 12.36 -5.44
C LYS A 23 0.02 13.78 -5.74
N GLU A 24 -0.89 14.74 -5.84
CA GLU A 24 -0.52 16.15 -6.04
C GLU A 24 0.31 16.71 -4.89
N GLN A 25 -0.03 16.33 -3.65
CA GLN A 25 0.74 16.68 -2.46
C GLN A 25 2.13 16.04 -2.50
N ALA A 26 2.23 14.78 -2.91
CA ALA A 26 3.50 14.05 -2.97
C ALA A 26 4.45 14.70 -3.98
N ILE A 27 3.96 15.05 -5.16
CA ILE A 27 4.75 15.75 -6.19
C ILE A 27 5.29 17.09 -5.65
N LYS A 28 4.48 17.85 -4.90
CA LYS A 28 4.93 19.11 -4.30
C LYS A 28 5.99 18.87 -3.22
N ALA A 29 5.78 17.89 -2.34
CA ALA A 29 6.74 17.53 -1.31
C ALA A 29 8.08 17.10 -1.90
N GLU A 30 8.05 16.29 -2.97
CA GLU A 30 9.24 15.87 -3.72
C GLU A 30 9.98 17.07 -4.33
N GLN A 31 9.27 17.98 -5.02
CA GLN A 31 9.86 19.19 -5.62
C GLN A 31 10.51 20.12 -4.60
N LEU A 32 9.97 20.18 -3.37
CA LEU A 32 10.48 20.99 -2.27
C LEU A 32 11.58 20.26 -1.47
N GLY A 33 11.88 19.00 -1.78
CA GLY A 33 12.87 18.20 -1.06
C GLY A 33 12.42 17.75 0.34
N ILE A 34 11.11 17.71 0.60
CA ILE A 34 10.52 17.34 1.89
C ILE A 34 10.27 15.81 1.92
N VAL A 35 11.35 15.05 2.04
CA VAL A 35 11.35 13.58 1.90
C VAL A 35 10.42 12.88 2.90
N ASN A 36 10.42 13.34 4.16
CA ASN A 36 9.57 12.77 5.19
C ASN A 36 8.07 12.94 4.90
N GLU A 37 7.66 14.07 4.32
CA GLU A 37 6.26 14.29 3.93
C GLU A 37 5.90 13.44 2.71
N PHE A 38 6.80 13.36 1.73
CA PHE A 38 6.64 12.49 0.57
C PHE A 38 6.40 11.02 1.00
N ASP A 39 7.23 10.48 1.90
CA ASP A 39 7.10 9.10 2.38
C ASP A 39 5.77 8.85 3.10
N VAL A 40 5.28 9.82 3.88
CA VAL A 40 3.96 9.72 4.53
C VAL A 40 2.84 9.69 3.49
N LEU A 41 2.93 10.51 2.44
CA LEU A 41 1.94 10.57 1.37
C LEU A 41 1.94 9.29 0.52
N MET A 42 3.12 8.73 0.23
CA MET A 42 3.25 7.44 -0.45
C MET A 42 2.59 6.30 0.33
N ARG A 43 2.83 6.21 1.64
CA ARG A 43 2.17 5.23 2.51
C ARG A 43 0.65 5.40 2.55
N LYS A 44 0.16 6.65 2.61
CA LYS A 44 -1.28 6.93 2.54
C LYS A 44 -1.90 6.46 1.22
N MET A 45 -1.21 6.69 0.10
CA MET A 45 -1.67 6.24 -1.21
C MET A 45 -1.65 4.71 -1.33
N ALA A 46 -0.63 4.03 -0.80
CA ALA A 46 -0.61 2.56 -0.74
C ALA A 46 -1.84 2.05 0.02
N MET A 47 -2.13 2.60 1.20
CA MET A 47 -3.33 2.22 1.95
C MET A 47 -4.64 2.46 1.19
N ALA A 48 -4.80 3.60 0.53
CA ALA A 48 -6.00 3.88 -0.26
C ALA A 48 -6.14 2.89 -1.44
N ARG A 49 -5.03 2.58 -2.13
CA ARG A 49 -5.01 1.57 -3.21
C ARG A 49 -5.36 0.18 -2.68
N ALA A 50 -4.94 -0.18 -1.47
CA ALA A 50 -5.23 -1.50 -0.90
C ALA A 50 -6.75 -1.78 -0.79
N TYR A 51 -7.57 -0.75 -0.52
CA TYR A 51 -9.04 -0.87 -0.55
C TYR A 51 -9.65 -0.95 -1.96
N MET A 52 -8.86 -0.69 -3.00
CA MET A 52 -9.26 -0.85 -4.40
C MET A 52 -8.68 -2.13 -5.04
N THR A 53 -7.78 -2.82 -4.35
CA THR A 53 -7.10 -4.01 -4.85
C THR A 53 -7.94 -5.24 -4.55
N ASP A 54 -8.10 -6.10 -5.55
CA ASP A 54 -8.75 -7.39 -5.39
C ASP A 54 -7.81 -8.37 -4.67
N ILE A 55 -8.17 -8.73 -3.43
CA ILE A 55 -7.41 -9.66 -2.59
C ILE A 55 -7.34 -11.07 -3.19
N ASN A 56 -8.29 -11.45 -4.05
CA ASN A 56 -8.32 -12.80 -4.66
C ASN A 56 -7.20 -13.03 -5.68
N LYS A 57 -6.40 -11.99 -5.98
CA LYS A 57 -5.18 -12.12 -6.79
C LYS A 57 -3.99 -12.67 -6.00
N PHE A 58 -4.11 -12.76 -4.68
CA PHE A 58 -3.01 -13.14 -3.81
C PHE A 58 -3.38 -14.36 -2.96
N HIS A 59 -2.41 -15.24 -2.75
CA HIS A 59 -2.59 -16.50 -2.05
C HIS A 59 -1.55 -16.70 -0.96
N ILE A 60 -1.97 -17.35 0.11
CA ILE A 60 -1.11 -17.73 1.24
C ILE A 60 -0.10 -18.78 0.76
N GLY A 61 1.16 -18.62 1.17
CA GLY A 61 2.30 -19.47 0.78
C GLY A 61 2.90 -19.13 -0.59
N GLU A 62 2.34 -18.17 -1.32
CA GLU A 62 2.93 -17.68 -2.57
C GLU A 62 3.87 -16.48 -2.34
N THR A 63 4.76 -16.26 -3.30
CA THR A 63 5.73 -15.15 -3.29
C THR A 63 5.42 -14.15 -4.38
N TYR A 64 5.41 -12.87 -4.00
CA TYR A 64 5.14 -11.74 -4.90
C TYR A 64 6.28 -10.74 -4.84
N GLU A 65 6.45 -9.94 -5.89
CA GLU A 65 7.44 -8.86 -5.89
C GLU A 65 6.87 -7.61 -5.22
N LEU A 66 7.73 -6.85 -4.52
CA LEU A 66 7.36 -5.57 -3.94
C LEU A 66 7.46 -4.45 -4.97
N VAL A 67 6.35 -3.74 -5.18
CA VAL A 67 6.27 -2.61 -6.14
C VAL A 67 7.32 -1.53 -5.87
N GLU A 68 7.64 -1.28 -4.60
CA GLU A 68 8.57 -0.22 -4.18
C GLU A 68 10.02 -0.70 -4.10
N GLU A 69 10.25 -2.02 -4.11
CA GLU A 69 11.58 -2.63 -3.96
C GLU A 69 11.78 -3.71 -5.04
N PRO A 70 12.11 -3.31 -6.29
CA PRO A 70 12.30 -4.24 -7.39
C PRO A 70 13.32 -5.35 -7.06
N GLY A 71 12.97 -6.59 -7.36
CA GLY A 71 13.74 -7.79 -7.06
C GLY A 71 13.57 -8.32 -5.63
N ILE A 72 12.88 -7.61 -4.73
CA ILE A 72 12.57 -8.12 -3.39
C ILE A 72 11.27 -8.91 -3.44
N LEU A 73 11.36 -10.17 -3.01
CA LEU A 73 10.20 -11.07 -2.91
C LEU A 73 9.62 -11.05 -1.50
N PHE A 74 8.31 -11.19 -1.41
CA PHE A 74 7.54 -11.26 -0.18
C PHE A 74 6.67 -12.52 -0.18
N GLU A 75 6.85 -13.38 0.82
CA GLU A 75 6.03 -14.58 1.03
C GLU A 75 4.87 -14.26 1.97
N ILE A 76 3.64 -14.61 1.57
CA ILE A 76 2.43 -14.34 2.38
C ILE A 76 2.19 -15.48 3.36
N THR A 77 2.12 -15.17 4.66
CA THR A 77 1.75 -16.11 5.73
C THR A 77 0.24 -16.09 6.01
N TYR A 78 -0.38 -14.91 6.02
CA TYR A 78 -1.83 -14.73 6.17
C TYR A 78 -2.29 -13.33 5.72
N PHE A 79 -3.62 -13.13 5.69
CA PHE A 79 -4.23 -11.83 5.45
C PHE A 79 -4.96 -11.30 6.68
N ASN A 80 -4.93 -9.99 6.88
CA ASN A 80 -5.75 -9.30 7.87
C ASN A 80 -6.32 -8.01 7.26
N GLY A 81 -7.59 -8.04 6.87
CA GLY A 81 -8.21 -6.95 6.11
C GLY A 81 -7.51 -6.77 4.75
N VAL A 82 -7.04 -5.56 4.46
CA VAL A 82 -6.32 -5.22 3.22
C VAL A 82 -4.79 -5.36 3.36
N PHE A 83 -4.32 -6.04 4.41
CA PHE A 83 -2.91 -6.32 4.64
C PHE A 83 -2.58 -7.79 4.36
N ALA A 84 -1.44 -8.01 3.71
CA ALA A 84 -0.74 -9.28 3.72
C ALA A 84 0.34 -9.25 4.81
N TRP A 85 0.34 -10.27 5.65
CA TRP A 85 1.40 -10.51 6.63
C TRP A 85 2.33 -11.59 6.10
N GLY A 86 3.60 -11.52 6.45
CA GLY A 86 4.61 -12.47 6.03
C GLY A 86 6.02 -11.89 6.03
N HIS A 87 6.89 -12.42 5.17
CA HIS A 87 8.33 -12.20 5.25
C HIS A 87 8.91 -11.74 3.92
N LYS A 88 9.85 -10.80 3.97
CA LYS A 88 10.75 -10.53 2.84
C LYS A 88 11.73 -11.69 2.67
N GLN A 89 12.17 -11.93 1.45
CA GLN A 89 13.19 -12.94 1.18
C GLN A 89 14.46 -12.69 2.00
N ASN A 90 14.92 -13.73 2.71
CA ASN A 90 16.07 -13.68 3.63
C ASN A 90 15.87 -12.85 4.89
N ASP A 91 14.64 -12.45 5.20
CA ASP A 91 14.27 -11.84 6.48
C ASP A 91 13.45 -12.84 7.31
N ASN A 92 13.70 -12.86 8.63
CA ASN A 92 12.94 -13.68 9.58
C ASN A 92 11.89 -12.85 10.34
N GLU A 93 11.88 -11.52 10.19
CA GLU A 93 10.88 -10.65 10.78
C GLU A 93 9.56 -10.73 10.00
N GLU A 94 8.45 -10.96 10.69
CA GLU A 94 7.12 -10.91 10.07
C GLU A 94 6.66 -9.45 10.03
N ILE A 95 6.32 -8.96 8.84
CA ILE A 95 5.81 -7.62 8.62
C ILE A 95 4.44 -7.66 7.94
N GLY A 96 3.61 -6.67 8.25
CA GLY A 96 2.34 -6.44 7.56
C GLY A 96 2.50 -5.35 6.51
N ILE A 97 2.21 -5.66 5.25
CA ILE A 97 2.21 -4.69 4.14
C ILE A 97 0.84 -4.60 3.47
N PRO A 98 0.43 -3.43 2.96
CA PRO A 98 -0.80 -3.31 2.18
C PRO A 98 -0.73 -4.17 0.92
N ILE A 99 -1.80 -4.89 0.58
CA ILE A 99 -1.85 -5.76 -0.61
C ILE A 99 -1.59 -5.02 -1.93
N SER A 100 -1.75 -3.69 -1.94
CA SER A 100 -1.42 -2.84 -3.10
C SER A 100 0.08 -2.73 -3.38
N LEU A 101 0.95 -3.20 -2.48
CA LEU A 101 2.40 -3.23 -2.68
C LEU A 101 2.89 -4.55 -3.27
N LEU A 102 1.99 -5.52 -3.46
CA LEU A 102 2.30 -6.81 -4.05
C LEU A 102 2.04 -6.79 -5.56
N GLN A 103 2.94 -7.39 -6.32
CA GLN A 103 2.79 -7.58 -7.76
C GLN A 103 3.15 -9.04 -8.14
N GLU A 104 2.37 -9.63 -9.05
CA GLU A 104 2.75 -10.89 -9.69
C GLU A 104 4.08 -10.74 -10.44
N LYS A 105 4.90 -11.79 -10.40
CA LYS A 105 6.18 -11.84 -11.13
C LYS A 105 6.01 -11.77 -12.64
#